data_AF-A0A9D9FXK4-F1
#
_entry.id   AF-A0A9D9FXK4-F1
#
_cell.length_a   1.000
_cell.length_b   1.000
_cell.length_c   1.000
_cell.angle_alpha   90.00
_cell.angle_beta   90.00
_cell.angle_gamma   90.00
#
_symmetry.space_group_name_H-M   'P 1'
#
loop_
_entity.id
_entity.type
_entity.pdbx_description
1 polymer ?
#
loop_
_entity_poly.entity_id
_entity_poly.type
_entity_poly.pdbx_seq_one_letter_code
_entity_poly.pdbx_strand_id
1 'polypeptide(L)'
;MSNFSDVMDYIGLTSGEAATALKVSEEEIFRWCNTDEAPPLHIWQNLVRMLDEIRLSAEQAAKSADLDHLDASDLNRVSLTVPGAAASEFEGPKRAATAMAVATLARVFVSH
;
A
#
# COMPACT_ATOMS: atom_id res chain seq x y z
N MET A 1 -1.53 -18.42 -9.00
CA MET A 1 -1.39 -17.27 -8.08
C MET A 1 -0.31 -17.62 -7.08
N SER A 2 0.70 -16.78 -6.99
CA SER A 2 1.83 -16.94 -6.07
C SER A 2 1.64 -15.98 -4.89
N ASN A 3 2.26 -16.26 -3.75
CA ASN A 3 2.24 -15.31 -2.63
C ASN A 3 2.83 -13.94 -3.03
N PHE A 4 3.69 -13.92 -4.05
CA PHE A 4 4.24 -12.67 -4.59
C PHE A 4 3.17 -11.87 -5.34
N SER A 5 2.33 -12.52 -6.17
CA SER A 5 1.19 -11.84 -6.81
C SER A 5 0.21 -11.29 -5.78
N ASP A 6 -0.10 -12.06 -4.73
CA ASP A 6 -1.05 -11.64 -3.69
C ASP A 6 -0.58 -10.38 -2.96
N VAL A 7 0.73 -10.27 -2.67
CA VAL A 7 1.30 -9.08 -2.02
C VAL A 7 1.28 -7.88 -2.96
N MET A 8 1.59 -8.06 -4.24
CA MET A 8 1.53 -6.96 -5.22
C MET A 8 0.10 -6.45 -5.42
N ASP A 9 -0.86 -7.35 -5.50
CA ASP A 9 -2.29 -7.02 -5.59
C ASP A 9 -2.74 -6.28 -4.34
N TYR A 10 -2.29 -6.70 -3.16
CA TYR A 10 -2.61 -6.05 -1.89
C TYR A 10 -2.16 -4.59 -1.83
N ILE A 11 -0.96 -4.28 -2.33
CA ILE A 11 -0.45 -2.90 -2.41
C ILE A 11 -0.85 -2.19 -3.71
N GLY A 12 -1.57 -2.86 -4.60
CA GLY A 12 -2.13 -2.31 -5.83
C GLY A 12 -1.09 -1.96 -6.90
N LEU A 13 0.09 -2.58 -6.89
CA LEU A 13 1.11 -2.35 -7.93
C LEU A 13 0.71 -3.07 -9.23
N THR A 14 0.75 -2.33 -10.34
CA THR A 14 0.77 -2.96 -11.67
C THR A 14 2.14 -3.58 -11.95
N SER A 15 2.24 -4.48 -12.94
CA SER A 15 3.52 -5.10 -13.31
C SER A 15 4.60 -4.08 -13.67
N GLY A 16 4.24 -2.99 -14.35
CA GLY A 16 5.17 -1.91 -14.72
C GLY A 16 5.63 -1.06 -13.53
N GLU A 17 4.72 -0.73 -12.61
CA GLU A 17 5.10 -0.05 -11.36
C GLU A 17 5.98 -0.95 -10.48
N ALA A 18 5.67 -2.25 -10.39
CA ALA A 18 6.48 -3.21 -9.66
C ALA A 18 7.89 -3.36 -10.26
N ALA A 19 7.99 -3.44 -11.59
CA ALA A 19 9.27 -3.49 -12.30
C ALA A 19 10.12 -2.24 -12.00
N THR A 20 9.49 -1.06 -12.04
CA THR A 20 10.14 0.22 -11.74
C THR A 20 10.61 0.29 -10.29
N ALA A 21 9.73 -0.02 -9.33
CA ALA A 21 10.01 0.08 -7.91
C ALA A 21 11.07 -0.93 -7.44
N LEU A 22 11.03 -2.15 -7.99
CA LEU A 22 11.93 -3.24 -7.63
C LEU A 22 13.21 -3.25 -8.47
N LYS A 23 13.30 -2.38 -9.49
CA LYS A 23 14.44 -2.23 -10.42
C LYS A 23 14.76 -3.52 -11.18
N VAL A 24 13.72 -4.14 -11.72
CA VAL A 24 13.75 -5.38 -12.50
C VAL A 24 12.95 -5.21 -13.79
N SER A 25 12.98 -6.20 -14.67
CA SER A 25 12.14 -6.20 -15.87
C SER A 25 10.69 -6.60 -15.57
N GLU A 26 9.74 -6.15 -16.39
CA GLU A 26 8.34 -6.61 -16.30
C GLU A 26 8.20 -8.12 -16.56
N GLU A 27 9.12 -8.70 -17.35
CA GLU A 27 9.15 -10.15 -17.61
C GLU A 27 9.50 -10.95 -16.34
N GLU A 28 10.43 -10.46 -15.52
CA GLU A 28 10.73 -11.05 -14.22
C GLU A 28 9.53 -10.97 -13.27
N ILE A 29 8.86 -9.82 -13.21
CA ILE A 29 7.62 -9.67 -12.43
C ILE A 29 6.55 -10.66 -12.90
N PHE A 30 6.33 -10.75 -14.22
CA PHE A 30 5.36 -11.67 -14.79
C PHE A 30 5.68 -13.13 -14.46
N ARG A 31 6.95 -13.54 -14.55
CA ARG A 31 7.38 -14.89 -14.17
C ARG A 31 7.10 -15.18 -12.71
N TRP A 32 7.46 -14.30 -11.79
CA TRP A 32 7.25 -14.52 -10.35
C TRP A 32 5.76 -14.51 -9.94
N CYS A 33 4.89 -13.84 -10.70
CA CYS A 33 3.44 -13.89 -10.48
C CYS A 33 2.80 -15.22 -10.92
N ASN A 34 3.25 -15.73 -12.06
CA ASN A 34 2.50 -16.73 -12.83
C ASN A 34 3.14 -18.12 -12.82
N THR A 35 4.32 -18.27 -12.22
CA THR A 35 5.05 -19.53 -12.15
C THR A 35 5.46 -19.85 -10.71
N ASP A 36 6.06 -21.03 -10.50
CA ASP A 36 6.64 -21.43 -9.21
C ASP A 36 8.04 -20.81 -8.98
N GLU A 37 8.53 -19.97 -9.89
CA GLU A 37 9.80 -19.27 -9.73
C GLU A 37 9.70 -18.22 -8.62
N ALA A 38 10.52 -18.38 -7.58
CA ALA A 38 10.56 -17.44 -6.46
C ALA A 38 11.45 -16.23 -6.78
N PRO A 39 11.01 -15.00 -6.46
CA PRO A 39 11.88 -13.83 -6.51
C PRO A 39 13.10 -13.99 -5.59
N PRO A 40 14.26 -13.41 -5.94
CA PRO A 40 15.39 -13.31 -5.05
C PRO A 40 15.05 -12.61 -3.72
N LEU A 41 15.78 -12.94 -2.65
CA LEU A 41 15.54 -12.40 -1.31
C LEU A 41 15.51 -10.86 -1.26
N HIS A 42 16.39 -10.18 -2.00
CA HIS A 42 16.45 -8.73 -2.00
C HIS A 42 15.19 -8.08 -2.59
N ILE A 43 14.48 -8.77 -3.49
CA ILE A 43 13.18 -8.32 -4.04
C ILE A 43 12.12 -8.36 -2.93
N TRP A 44 12.08 -9.45 -2.16
CA TRP A 44 11.21 -9.55 -0.98
C TRP A 44 11.52 -8.47 0.06
N GLN A 45 12.80 -8.21 0.34
CA GLN A 45 13.20 -7.15 1.26
C GLN A 45 12.74 -5.76 0.82
N ASN A 46 12.86 -5.46 -0.48
CA ASN A 46 12.38 -4.19 -1.04
C ASN A 46 10.85 -4.08 -0.96
N LEU A 47 10.13 -5.17 -1.25
CA LEU A 47 8.67 -5.21 -1.16
C LEU A 47 8.18 -5.02 0.29
N VAL A 48 8.83 -5.68 1.26
CA VAL A 48 8.55 -5.50 2.69
C VAL A 48 8.82 -4.07 3.14
N ARG A 49 9.94 -3.46 2.70
CA ARG A 49 10.23 -2.07 3.01
C ARG A 49 9.15 -1.11 2.47
N MET A 50 8.63 -1.38 1.27
CA MET A 50 7.53 -0.60 0.71
C MET A 50 6.23 -0.78 1.52
N LEU A 51 5.91 -2.00 1.95
CA LEU A 51 4.77 -2.27 2.83
C LEU A 51 4.88 -1.50 4.15
N ASP A 52 6.08 -1.50 4.76
CA ASP A 52 6.33 -0.75 5.98
C ASP A 52 6.17 0.76 5.76
N GLU A 53 6.62 1.28 4.62
CA GLU A 53 6.43 2.68 4.25
C GLU A 53 4.93 3.01 4.11
N ILE A 54 4.17 2.20 3.37
CA ILE A 54 2.70 2.35 3.23
C ILE A 54 2.03 2.39 4.61
N ARG A 55 2.41 1.47 5.51
CA ARG A 55 1.86 1.41 6.87
C ARG A 55 2.17 2.67 7.67
N LEU A 56 3.43 3.11 7.69
CA LEU A 56 3.87 4.29 8.42
C LEU A 56 3.18 5.56 7.88
N SER A 57 3.07 5.68 6.56
CA SER A 57 2.37 6.76 5.89
C SER A 57 0.89 6.79 6.24
N ALA A 58 0.24 5.63 6.28
CA ALA A 58 -1.16 5.52 6.68
C ALA A 58 -1.38 5.96 8.14
N GLU A 59 -0.51 5.53 9.05
CA GLU A 59 -0.57 5.93 10.47
C GLU A 59 -0.36 7.43 10.65
N GLN A 60 0.57 8.03 9.91
CA GLN A 60 0.79 9.47 9.94
C GLN A 60 -0.41 10.24 9.37
N ALA A 61 -0.96 9.79 8.25
CA ALA A 61 -2.15 10.37 7.64
C ALA A 61 -3.34 10.35 8.60
N ALA A 62 -3.61 9.21 9.23
CA ALA A 62 -4.69 9.08 10.21
C ALA A 62 -4.48 9.96 11.44
N LYS A 63 -3.26 10.06 11.97
CA LYS A 63 -2.95 10.95 13.11
C LYS A 63 -3.08 12.43 12.78
N SER A 64 -2.83 12.79 11.52
CA SER A 64 -2.94 14.18 11.05
C SER A 64 -4.36 14.59 10.70
N ALA A 65 -5.29 13.63 10.60
CA ALA A 65 -6.69 13.93 10.36
C ALA A 65 -7.28 14.60 11.60
N ASP A 66 -8.02 15.68 11.40
CA ASP A 66 -8.79 16.33 12.46
C ASP A 66 -9.93 15.39 12.87
N LEU A 67 -9.83 14.84 14.09
CA LEU A 67 -10.77 13.85 14.61
C LEU A 67 -11.95 14.48 15.34
N ASP A 68 -11.88 15.76 15.69
CA ASP A 68 -12.84 16.40 16.61
C ASP A 68 -14.24 16.55 15.98
N HIS A 69 -14.35 16.37 14.65
CA HIS A 69 -15.58 16.52 13.87
C HIS A 69 -15.81 15.43 12.82
N LEU A 70 -15.16 14.27 12.94
CA LEU A 70 -15.29 13.20 11.94
C LEU A 70 -16.55 12.36 12.21
N ASP A 71 -17.53 12.37 11.30
CA ASP A 71 -18.67 11.43 11.33
C ASP A 71 -18.41 10.21 10.43
N ALA A 72 -19.14 9.11 10.67
CA ALA A 72 -19.01 7.88 9.88
C ALA A 72 -19.29 8.12 8.37
N SER A 73 -20.16 9.07 8.02
CA SER A 73 -20.42 9.46 6.63
C SER A 73 -19.24 10.14 5.95
N ASP A 74 -18.38 10.80 6.73
CA ASP A 74 -17.22 11.54 6.21
C ASP A 74 -16.09 10.61 5.78
N LEU A 75 -16.01 9.40 6.33
CA LEU A 75 -15.02 8.40 5.96
C LEU A 75 -15.02 8.07 4.45
N ASN A 76 -16.17 8.16 3.80
CA ASN A 76 -16.29 7.93 2.35
C ASN A 76 -15.78 9.11 1.49
N ARG A 77 -15.57 10.28 2.10
CA ARG A 77 -15.18 11.52 1.42
C ARG A 77 -13.90 12.15 1.99
N VAL A 78 -13.33 11.56 3.03
CA VAL A 78 -12.16 12.09 3.72
C VAL A 78 -10.99 12.16 2.74
N SER A 79 -10.42 13.35 2.60
CA SER A 79 -9.22 13.57 1.81
C SER A 79 -8.03 13.57 2.77
N LEU A 80 -7.21 12.54 2.68
CA LEU A 80 -6.03 12.37 3.51
C LEU A 80 -4.79 12.71 2.72
N THR A 81 -3.90 13.50 3.31
CA THR A 81 -2.55 13.67 2.79
C THR A 81 -1.72 12.49 3.27
N VAL A 82 -1.36 11.60 2.35
CA VAL A 82 -0.51 10.45 2.62
C VAL A 82 0.95 10.83 2.32
N PRO A 83 1.82 10.97 3.33
CA PRO A 83 3.24 11.25 3.11
C PRO A 83 3.97 10.01 2.59
N GLY A 84 5.21 10.14 2.12
CA GLY A 84 6.06 9.00 1.72
C GLY A 84 6.34 8.93 0.22
N ALA A 85 7.52 8.41 -0.12
CA ALA A 85 8.01 8.30 -1.48
C ALA A 85 7.19 7.28 -2.28
N ALA A 86 6.94 6.09 -1.74
CA ALA A 86 6.16 5.07 -2.42
C ALA A 86 4.73 5.54 -2.77
N ALA A 87 4.09 6.24 -1.83
CA ALA A 87 2.75 6.82 -2.04
C ALA A 87 2.77 8.06 -2.94
N SER A 88 3.91 8.69 -3.14
CA SER A 88 4.06 9.82 -4.08
C SER A 88 4.39 9.35 -5.50
N GLU A 89 5.07 8.22 -5.63
CA GLU A 89 5.58 7.68 -6.89
C GLU A 89 4.58 6.74 -7.59
N PHE A 90 3.78 5.98 -6.83
CA PHE A 90 2.89 4.96 -7.36
C PHE A 90 1.47 5.08 -6.82
N GLU A 91 0.48 4.96 -7.71
CA GLU A 91 -0.94 5.14 -7.35
C GLU A 91 -1.49 3.96 -6.54
N GLY A 92 -0.99 2.74 -6.77
CA GLY A 92 -1.30 1.56 -5.95
C GLY A 92 -0.97 1.77 -4.46
N PRO A 93 0.31 1.93 -4.10
CA PRO A 93 0.79 2.22 -2.75
C PRO A 93 0.06 3.40 -2.08
N LYS A 94 -0.22 4.47 -2.83
CA LYS A 94 -0.99 5.61 -2.33
C LYS A 94 -2.42 5.24 -1.92
N ARG A 95 -3.12 4.49 -2.77
CA ARG A 95 -4.47 3.98 -2.48
C ARG A 95 -4.45 3.02 -1.30
N ALA A 96 -3.47 2.12 -1.24
CA ALA A 96 -3.30 1.20 -0.11
C ALA A 96 -3.10 1.93 1.22
N ALA A 97 -2.22 2.93 1.24
CA ALA A 97 -1.97 3.76 2.42
C ALA A 97 -3.21 4.59 2.82
N THR A 98 -3.93 5.15 1.85
CA THR A 98 -5.18 5.89 2.10
C THR A 98 -6.24 4.96 2.70
N ALA A 99 -6.46 3.79 2.10
CA ALA A 99 -7.42 2.81 2.59
C ALA A 99 -7.08 2.34 4.01
N MET A 100 -5.80 2.11 4.30
CA MET A 100 -5.34 1.75 5.64
C MET A 100 -5.54 2.89 6.64
N ALA A 101 -5.31 4.15 6.23
CA ALA A 101 -5.55 5.32 7.07
C ALA A 101 -7.04 5.47 7.39
N VAL A 102 -7.92 5.36 6.39
CA VAL A 102 -9.38 5.40 6.58
C VAL A 102 -9.86 4.25 7.47
N ALA A 103 -9.35 3.03 7.28
CA ALA A 103 -9.67 1.91 8.15
C ALA A 103 -9.21 2.13 9.60
N THR A 104 -8.07 2.81 9.78
CA THR A 104 -7.57 3.21 11.11
C THR A 104 -8.48 4.24 11.76
N LEU A 105 -8.90 5.26 11.02
CA LEU A 105 -9.89 6.24 11.48
C LEU A 105 -11.22 5.57 11.84
N ALA A 106 -11.69 4.65 11.01
CA ALA A 106 -12.96 3.94 11.23
C ALA A 106 -13.01 3.16 12.54
N ARG A 107 -11.85 2.74 13.10
CA ARG A 107 -11.79 2.01 14.38
C ARG A 107 -12.40 2.80 15.55
N VAL A 108 -12.41 4.13 15.50
CA VAL A 108 -13.03 4.95 16.55
C VAL A 108 -14.53 4.68 16.67
N PHE A 109 -15.19 4.27 15.57
CA PHE A 109 -16.63 3.95 15.55
C PHE A 109 -16.94 2.48 15.85
N VAL A 110 -15.93 1.60 15.88
CA VAL A 110 -16.09 0.16 16.12
C VAL A 110 -15.83 -0.19 17.59
N SER A 111 -15.46 0.80 18.42
CA SER A 111 -15.16 0.59 19.84
C SER A 111 -16.45 0.33 20.63
N HIS A 112 -16.71 -0.96 20.90
CA HIS A 112 -17.62 -1.47 21.93
C HIS A 112 -16.81 -2.15 23.04
#